data_AF-A0ABD2WZC2-F1
#
_entry.id   AF-A0ABD2WZC2-F1
#
_cell.length_a   1.000
_cell.length_b   1.000
_cell.length_c   1.000
_cell.angle_alpha   90.00
_cell.angle_beta   90.00
_cell.angle_gamma   90.00
#
_symmetry.space_group_name_H-M   'P 1'
#
loop_
_entity.id
_entity.type
_entity.pdbx_description
1 polymer ?
#
loop_
_entity_poly.entity_id
_entity_poly.type
_entity_poly.pdbx_seq_one_letter_code
_entity_poly.pdbx_strand_id
1 'polypeptide(L)'
;MIPNIRVWIERRHGELNYHLTQLLTGHGFLKHHSRPYDYNQSAQCPVCPSSTEDAEHVFYHCPKISEQREKLHSLLHEVMTPENTTRLMLASESSWLAVASFAYSVVTRLRVEETDRR
;
A
#
# COMPACT_ATOMS: atom_id res chain seq x y z
N MET A 1 4.69 8.15 -8.79
CA MET A 1 4.40 7.89 -10.22
C MET A 1 5.30 6.77 -10.72
N ILE A 2 4.79 5.82 -11.49
CA ILE A 2 5.58 4.71 -12.05
C ILE A 2 6.54 5.26 -13.12
N PRO A 3 7.86 5.27 -12.89
CA PRO A 3 8.77 6.05 -13.71
C PRO A 3 9.10 5.42 -15.08
N ASN A 4 8.79 4.13 -15.29
CA ASN A 4 9.12 3.45 -16.55
C ASN A 4 8.12 2.34 -16.90
N ILE A 5 7.19 2.64 -17.81
CA ILE A 5 6.12 1.69 -18.21
C ILE A 5 6.65 0.47 -19.00
N ARG A 6 7.80 0.57 -19.69
CA ARG A 6 8.33 -0.56 -20.50
C ARG A 6 8.67 -1.76 -19.63
N VAL A 7 9.26 -1.52 -18.46
CA VAL A 7 9.62 -2.61 -17.53
C VAL A 7 8.36 -3.30 -16.96
N TRP A 8 7.23 -2.59 -16.92
CA TRP A 8 5.95 -3.16 -16.51
C TRP A 8 5.27 -3.98 -17.62
N ILE A 9 5.57 -3.70 -18.89
CA ILE A 9 5.00 -4.41 -20.04
C ILE A 9 5.86 -5.64 -20.41
N GLU A 10 7.18 -5.54 -20.29
CA GLU A 10 8.13 -6.56 -20.78
C GLU A 10 8.41 -7.69 -19.76
N ARG A 11 7.84 -7.61 -18.55
CA ARG A 11 8.05 -8.60 -17.48
C ARG A 11 7.29 -9.90 -17.71
N ARG A 12 7.92 -11.02 -17.34
CA ARG A 12 7.36 -12.39 -17.46
C ARG A 12 6.54 -12.86 -16.24
N HIS A 13 6.50 -12.07 -15.17
CA HIS A 13 5.86 -12.44 -13.90
C HIS A 13 5.13 -11.25 -13.26
N GLY A 14 4.17 -11.58 -12.39
CA GLY A 14 3.44 -10.65 -11.55
C GLY A 14 2.27 -9.96 -12.25
N GLU A 15 1.03 -10.32 -11.90
CA GLU A 15 -0.14 -9.55 -12.32
C GLU A 15 -0.37 -8.36 -11.39
N LEU A 16 -0.87 -7.25 -11.95
CA LEU A 16 -1.40 -6.16 -11.16
C LEU A 16 -2.79 -6.56 -10.66
N ASN A 17 -2.91 -6.85 -9.37
CA ASN A 17 -4.20 -7.07 -8.73
C ASN A 17 -4.69 -5.80 -8.02
N TYR A 18 -5.96 -5.79 -7.61
CA TYR A 18 -6.58 -4.66 -6.92
C TYR A 18 -5.71 -4.10 -5.78
N HIS A 19 -5.13 -4.96 -4.94
CA HIS A 19 -4.36 -4.57 -3.75
C HIS A 19 -3.04 -3.90 -4.11
N LEU A 20 -2.34 -4.43 -5.12
CA LEU A 20 -1.14 -3.83 -5.68
C LEU A 20 -1.42 -2.47 -6.30
N THR A 21 -2.55 -2.32 -7.00
CA THR A 21 -2.96 -1.04 -7.57
C THR A 21 -3.21 0.01 -6.48
N GLN A 22 -3.80 -0.37 -5.33
CA GLN A 22 -3.97 0.53 -4.18
C GLN A 22 -2.62 1.04 -3.66
N LEU A 23 -1.64 0.15 -3.50
CA LEU A 23 -0.28 0.51 -3.06
C LEU A 23 0.41 1.47 -4.05
N LEU A 24 0.31 1.18 -5.35
CA LEU A 24 1.12 1.85 -6.38
C LEU A 24 0.54 3.18 -6.85
N THR A 25 -0.79 3.28 -6.92
CA THR A 25 -1.46 4.49 -7.40
C THR A 25 -1.89 5.39 -6.25
N GLY A 26 -1.95 4.85 -5.03
CA GLY A 26 -2.51 5.50 -3.87
C GLY A 26 -4.03 5.69 -3.91
N HIS A 27 -4.69 5.37 -5.02
CA HIS A 27 -6.11 5.61 -5.22
C HIS A 27 -6.97 4.46 -4.70
N GLY A 28 -8.04 4.76 -3.96
CA GLY A 28 -9.15 3.83 -3.70
C GLY A 28 -9.93 4.09 -2.42
N PHE A 29 -10.03 3.10 -1.52
CA PHE A 29 -10.96 3.13 -0.38
C PHE A 29 -10.44 3.87 0.87
N LEU A 30 -9.18 4.31 0.84
CA LEU A 30 -8.59 5.09 1.93
C LEU A 30 -9.31 6.43 2.05
N LYS A 31 -9.48 6.93 3.28
CA LYS A 31 -10.36 8.07 3.57
C LYS A 31 -10.06 9.31 2.75
N HIS A 32 -8.79 9.59 2.43
CA HIS A 32 -8.43 10.71 1.56
C HIS A 32 -9.14 10.66 0.19
N HIS A 33 -9.43 9.46 -0.31
CA HIS A 33 -10.08 9.20 -1.60
C HIS A 33 -11.56 8.81 -1.49
N SER A 34 -12.08 8.62 -0.27
CA SER A 34 -13.52 8.44 -0.02
C SER A 34 -14.25 9.77 -0.23
N ARG A 35 -15.36 9.75 -0.98
CA ARG A 35 -16.04 10.97 -1.46
C ARG A 35 -16.50 11.91 -0.30
N PRO A 36 -16.56 13.23 -0.52
CA PRO A 36 -16.85 14.25 0.49
C PRO A 36 -18.28 14.28 1.07
N TYR A 37 -19.13 13.29 0.76
CA TYR A 37 -20.54 13.34 1.17
C TYR A 37 -20.74 13.05 2.67
N ASP A 38 -19.71 12.57 3.35
CA ASP A 38 -19.72 12.38 4.80
C ASP A 38 -18.93 13.50 5.48
N TYR A 39 -19.62 14.61 5.79
CA TYR A 39 -19.07 15.75 6.53
C TYR A 39 -18.55 15.38 7.93
N ASN A 40 -18.83 14.17 8.44
CA ASN A 40 -18.44 13.71 9.77
C ASN A 40 -17.17 12.84 9.80
N GLN A 41 -16.60 12.47 8.64
CA GLN A 41 -15.40 11.63 8.61
C GLN A 41 -14.14 12.47 8.34
N SER A 42 -13.39 12.75 9.42
CA SER A 42 -12.03 13.27 9.30
C SER A 42 -11.19 12.31 8.44
N ALA A 43 -10.52 12.86 7.43
CA ALA A 43 -9.55 12.15 6.59
C ALA A 43 -8.29 11.74 7.36
N GLN A 44 -8.20 12.05 8.65
CA GLN A 44 -7.09 11.67 9.51
C GLN A 44 -7.05 10.16 9.76
N CYS A 45 -5.84 9.66 9.89
CA CYS A 45 -5.58 8.31 10.35
C CYS A 45 -6.06 8.15 11.80
N PRO A 46 -6.85 7.11 12.13
CA PRO A 46 -7.31 6.88 13.50
C PRO A 46 -6.18 6.70 14.53
N VAL A 47 -5.00 6.27 14.07
CA VAL A 47 -3.83 6.01 14.92
C VAL A 47 -2.81 7.16 14.83
N CYS A 48 -2.91 8.02 13.81
CA CYS A 48 -2.01 9.15 13.60
C CYS A 48 -2.84 10.42 13.36
N PRO A 49 -3.28 11.10 14.42
CA PRO A 49 -4.18 12.26 14.31
C PRO A 49 -3.62 13.42 13.49
N SER A 50 -2.29 13.53 13.40
CA SER A 50 -1.57 14.53 12.61
C SER A 50 -1.35 14.16 11.15
N SER A 51 -1.77 12.97 10.73
CA SER A 51 -1.53 12.44 9.37
C SER A 51 -2.83 12.08 8.69
N THR A 52 -2.92 12.37 7.40
CA THR A 52 -4.01 11.91 6.54
C THR A 52 -3.91 10.39 6.36
N GLU A 53 -5.04 9.68 6.37
CA GLU A 53 -5.14 8.27 6.01
C GLU A 53 -5.11 8.13 4.48
N ASP A 54 -3.96 8.42 3.89
CA ASP A 54 -3.64 8.18 2.48
C ASP A 54 -2.73 6.95 2.33
N ALA A 55 -2.50 6.51 1.10
CA ALA A 55 -1.73 5.29 0.84
C ALA A 55 -0.27 5.43 1.23
N GLU A 56 0.33 6.60 1.02
CA GLU A 56 1.73 6.83 1.35
C GLU A 56 1.94 6.70 2.87
N HIS A 57 1.11 7.41 3.65
CA HIS A 57 1.10 7.28 5.08
C HIS A 57 0.85 5.83 5.51
N VAL A 58 -0.23 5.20 5.04
CA VAL A 58 -0.61 3.84 5.44
C VAL A 58 0.51 2.85 5.19
N PHE A 59 1.00 2.75 3.96
CA PHE A 59 1.94 1.70 3.59
C PHE A 59 3.34 1.95 4.14
N TYR A 60 3.83 3.20 4.16
CA TYR A 60 5.24 3.48 4.49
C TYR A 60 5.47 4.00 5.91
N HIS A 61 4.48 4.66 6.53
CA HIS A 61 4.72 5.39 7.79
C HIS A 61 3.82 4.95 8.95
N CYS A 62 2.60 4.49 8.69
CA CYS A 62 1.59 4.30 9.71
C CYS A 62 2.03 3.21 10.71
N PRO A 63 2.13 3.51 12.02
CA PRO A 63 2.53 2.55 13.04
C PRO A 63 1.61 1.33 13.10
N LYS A 64 0.35 1.48 12.71
CA LYS A 64 -0.61 0.38 12.60
C LYS A 64 -0.11 -0.76 11.71
N ILE A 65 0.63 -0.42 10.64
CA ILE A 65 1.14 -1.36 9.63
C ILE A 65 2.59 -1.81 9.94
N SER A 66 3.17 -1.41 11.07
CA SER A 66 4.58 -1.69 11.43
C SER A 66 4.94 -3.16 11.31
N GLU A 67 4.16 -4.05 11.91
CA GLU A 67 4.41 -5.50 11.90
C GLU A 67 4.45 -6.07 10.47
N GLN A 68 3.50 -5.69 9.60
CA GLN A 68 3.50 -6.13 8.21
C GLN A 68 4.71 -5.60 7.43
N ARG A 69 5.10 -4.34 7.69
CA ARG A 69 6.28 -3.72 7.05
C ARG A 69 7.57 -4.41 7.50
N GLU A 70 7.73 -4.68 8.78
CA GLU A 70 8.94 -5.34 9.32
C GLU A 70 9.13 -6.74 8.73
N LYS A 71 8.04 -7.51 8.59
CA LYS A 71 8.05 -8.80 7.90
C LYS A 71 8.47 -8.65 6.43
N LEU A 72 7.92 -7.64 5.74
CA LEU A 72 8.31 -7.37 4.35
C LEU A 72 9.79 -6.98 4.23
N HIS A 73 10.27 -6.06 5.06
CA HIS A 73 11.67 -5.61 5.04
C HIS A 73 12.64 -6.77 5.30
N SER A 74 12.27 -7.70 6.19
CA SER A 74 13.04 -8.91 6.46
C SER A 74 13.12 -9.82 5.24
N LEU A 75 12.03 -9.96 4.47
CA LEU A 75 11.98 -10.76 3.24
C LEU A 75 12.73 -10.11 2.07
N LEU A 76 12.69 -8.78 1.99
CA LEU A 76 13.36 -8.02 0.93
C LEU A 76 14.85 -7.79 1.21
N HIS A 77 15.29 -7.98 2.46
CA HIS A 77 16.60 -7.56 2.95
C HIS A 77 16.90 -6.06 2.71
N GLU A 78 15.85 -5.25 2.56
CA GLU A 78 15.93 -3.82 2.29
C GLU A 78 14.68 -3.13 2.83
N VAL A 79 14.82 -1.88 3.27
CA VAL A 79 13.69 -1.02 3.67
C VAL A 79 12.96 -0.56 2.41
N MET A 80 11.64 -0.75 2.38
CA MET A 80 10.80 -0.30 1.27
C MET A 80 10.40 1.17 1.49
N THR A 81 10.66 2.01 0.48
CA THR A 81 10.30 3.42 0.41
C THR A 81 9.53 3.70 -0.88
N PRO A 82 8.74 4.79 -0.97
CA PRO A 82 8.02 5.13 -2.20
C PRO A 82 8.90 5.15 -3.46
N GLU A 83 10.16 5.56 -3.32
CA GLU A 83 11.13 5.72 -4.40
C GLU A 83 11.71 4.39 -4.88
N ASN A 84 11.88 3.41 -3.98
CA ASN A 84 12.51 2.13 -4.31
C ASN A 84 11.51 0.98 -4.52
N THR A 85 10.22 1.12 -4.14
CA THR A 85 9.21 0.05 -4.23
C THR A 85 9.17 -0.60 -5.62
N THR A 86 9.14 0.21 -6.68
CA THR A 86 9.08 -0.33 -8.05
C THR A 86 10.36 -1.11 -8.39
N ARG A 87 11.53 -0.61 -7.98
CA ARG A 87 12.81 -1.29 -8.21
C ARG A 87 12.87 -2.62 -7.45
N LEU A 88 12.44 -2.64 -6.19
CA LEU A 88 12.39 -3.83 -5.35
C LEU A 88 11.48 -4.91 -5.95
N MET A 89 10.28 -4.52 -6.37
CA MET A 89 9.33 -5.44 -7.00
C MET A 89 9.87 -6.07 -8.28
N LEU A 90 10.61 -5.30 -9.08
CA LEU A 90 11.13 -5.76 -10.38
C LEU A 90 12.45 -6.55 -10.26
N ALA A 91 13.08 -6.56 -9.08
CA ALA A 91 14.34 -7.25 -8.87
C ALA A 91 14.22 -8.78 -8.96
N SER A 92 13.08 -9.34 -8.53
CA SER A 92 12.81 -10.77 -8.61
C SER A 92 11.33 -11.10 -8.43
N GLU A 93 10.91 -12.28 -8.87
CA GLU A 93 9.55 -12.78 -8.66
C GLU A 93 9.22 -12.97 -7.16
N SER A 94 10.19 -13.39 -6.34
CA SER A 94 9.99 -13.52 -4.90
C SER A 94 9.78 -12.15 -4.23
N SER A 95 10.55 -11.12 -4.63
CA SER A 95 10.34 -9.75 -4.17
C SER A 95 8.97 -9.22 -4.60
N TRP A 96 8.56 -9.51 -5.83
CA TRP A 96 7.23 -9.18 -6.33
C TRP A 96 6.13 -9.78 -5.46
N LEU A 97 6.19 -11.11 -5.23
CA LEU A 97 5.22 -11.84 -4.42
C LEU A 97 5.19 -11.34 -2.97
N ALA A 98 6.35 -11.05 -2.38
CA ALA A 98 6.42 -10.49 -1.03
C ALA A 98 5.69 -9.15 -0.92
N VAL A 99 5.93 -8.22 -1.87
CA VAL A 99 5.25 -6.92 -1.90
C VAL A 99 3.76 -7.08 -2.20
N ALA A 100 3.38 -8.01 -3.09
CA ALA A 100 1.99 -8.31 -3.40
C ALA A 100 1.22 -8.85 -2.19
N SER A 101 1.80 -9.81 -1.45
CA SER A 101 1.23 -10.37 -0.23
C SER A 101 1.14 -9.33 0.90
N PHE A 102 2.14 -8.46 1.02
CA PHE A 102 2.09 -7.31 1.93
C PHE A 102 0.91 -6.39 1.60
N ALA A 103 0.80 -5.95 0.34
CA ALA A 103 -0.29 -5.08 -0.11
C ALA A 103 -1.67 -5.73 0.14
N TYR A 104 -1.80 -7.02 -0.15
CA TYR A 104 -3.01 -7.79 0.13
C TYR A 104 -3.37 -7.80 1.63
N SER A 105 -2.40 -8.10 2.50
CA SER A 105 -2.62 -8.15 3.96
C SER A 105 -3.09 -6.81 4.51
N VAL A 106 -2.43 -5.72 4.10
CA VAL A 106 -2.75 -4.36 4.57
C VAL A 106 -4.15 -3.93 4.12
N VAL A 107 -4.43 -4.06 2.83
CA VAL A 107 -5.71 -3.63 2.23
C VAL A 107 -6.87 -4.44 2.77
N THR A 108 -6.69 -5.76 2.94
CA THR A 108 -7.73 -6.63 3.50
C THR A 108 -8.04 -6.27 4.95
N ARG A 109 -7.01 -6.04 5.78
CA ARG A 109 -7.20 -5.62 7.18
C ARG A 109 -7.98 -4.30 7.27
N LEU A 110 -7.55 -3.29 6.53
CA LEU A 110 -8.18 -1.97 6.55
C LEU A 110 -9.63 -2.01 6.04
N ARG A 111 -9.95 -2.87 5.07
CA ARG A 111 -11.33 -3.07 4.59
C ARG A 111 -12.25 -3.68 5.62
N VAL A 112 -11.78 -4.67 6.38
CA VAL A 112 -12.55 -5.27 7.48
C VAL A 112 -12.85 -4.20 8.52
N GLU A 113 -11.84 -3.47 8.95
CA GLU A 113 -11.98 -2.41 9.96
C GLU A 113 -12.86 -1.23 9.47
N GLU A 114 -12.84 -0.91 8.18
CA GLU A 114 -13.76 0.08 7.59
C GLU A 114 -15.20 -0.42 7.57
N THR A 115 -15.41 -1.74 7.38
CA THR A 115 -16.75 -2.35 7.45
C THR A 115 -17.27 -2.33 8.88
N ASP A 116 -16.43 -2.62 9.88
CA ASP A 116 -16.81 -2.59 11.30
C ASP A 116 -17.11 -1.15 11.81
N ARG A 117 -16.64 -0.12 11.09
CA ARG A 117 -16.86 1.29 11.41
C ARG A 117 -18.18 1.86 10.85
N ARG A 118 -18.87 1.12 9.97
CA ARG A 118 -20.13 1.51 9.32
C ARG A 118 -21.32 0.91 10.05
#